data_AF-L9X426-F1
#
_entry.id   AF-L9X426-F1
#
_cell.length_a   1.000
_cell.length_b   1.000
_cell.length_c   1.000
_cell.angle_alpha   90.00
_cell.angle_beta   90.00
_cell.angle_gamma   90.00
#
_symmetry.space_group_name_H-M   'P 1'
#
loop_
_entity.id
_entity.type
_entity.pdbx_description
1 polymer ?
#
loop_
_entity_poly.entity_id
_entity_poly.type
_entity_poly.pdbx_seq_one_letter_code
_entity_poly.pdbx_strand_id
1 'polypeptide(L)'
;MTTITQPKESVADTVDSLAAKIGFVVGVDEENCAHIHYPAQATVKVYDVGPDYEVGDYVDSDPEHVEQFEGRPLAAWMEFVQDRRGWLETTHRAPEGF
;
A
#
# COMPACT_ATOMS: atom_id res chain seq x y z
N MET A 1 -29.72 -36.47 16.02
CA MET A 1 -30.00 -35.11 15.48
C MET A 1 -29.14 -34.16 16.29
N THR A 2 -28.05 -33.67 15.73
CA THR A 2 -27.08 -32.84 16.44
C THR A 2 -27.09 -31.47 15.78
N THR A 3 -27.60 -30.48 16.51
CA THR A 3 -27.67 -29.08 16.06
C THR A 3 -26.26 -28.50 16.05
N ILE A 4 -25.76 -28.12 14.88
CA ILE A 4 -24.51 -27.37 14.73
C ILE A 4 -24.85 -25.89 14.86
N THR A 5 -24.58 -25.30 16.02
CA THR A 5 -24.55 -23.84 16.17
C THR A 5 -23.27 -23.35 15.52
N GLN A 6 -23.38 -22.77 14.32
CA GLN A 6 -22.26 -22.08 13.69
C GLN A 6 -21.88 -20.86 14.53
N PRO A 7 -20.60 -20.65 14.88
CA PRO A 7 -20.17 -19.39 15.45
C PRO A 7 -20.39 -18.30 14.41
N LYS A 8 -21.16 -17.28 14.78
CA LYS A 8 -21.32 -16.04 14.02
C LYS A 8 -19.99 -15.28 14.16
N GLU A 9 -19.00 -15.65 13.36
CA GLU A 9 -17.75 -14.89 13.24
C GLU A 9 -18.12 -13.45 12.85
N SER A 10 -17.75 -12.53 13.73
CA SER A 10 -17.92 -11.10 13.53
C SER A 10 -17.13 -10.66 12.30
N VAL A 11 -17.82 -10.56 11.16
CA VAL A 11 -17.28 -10.09 9.88
C VAL A 11 -16.54 -8.75 10.02
N ALA A 12 -16.86 -7.93 11.04
CA ALA A 12 -16.21 -6.66 11.32
C ALA A 12 -14.73 -6.79 11.74
N ASP A 13 -14.34 -7.85 12.45
CA ASP A 13 -12.94 -8.04 12.91
C ASP A 13 -12.02 -8.44 11.75
N THR A 14 -12.60 -9.09 10.73
CA THR A 14 -11.88 -9.54 9.54
C THR A 14 -11.61 -8.41 8.56
N VAL A 15 -12.49 -7.41 8.41
CA VAL A 15 -12.31 -6.32 7.43
C VAL A 15 -11.27 -5.31 7.89
N ASP A 16 -11.27 -4.92 9.16
CA ASP A 16 -10.28 -4.00 9.74
C ASP A 16 -8.87 -4.65 9.73
N SER A 17 -8.80 -5.94 10.06
CA SER A 17 -7.57 -6.74 9.98
C SER A 17 -7.09 -6.98 8.53
N LEU A 18 -8.00 -7.04 7.55
CA LEU A 18 -7.64 -7.11 6.13
C LEU A 18 -7.14 -5.75 5.64
N ALA A 19 -7.84 -4.67 5.96
CA ALA A 19 -7.46 -3.32 5.58
C ALA A 19 -6.09 -2.93 6.15
N ALA A 20 -5.74 -3.44 7.33
CA ALA A 20 -4.41 -3.25 7.91
C ALA A 20 -3.28 -3.99 7.18
N LYS A 21 -3.62 -5.04 6.42
CA LYS A 21 -2.68 -5.85 5.63
C LYS A 21 -2.65 -5.46 4.15
N ILE A 22 -3.71 -4.84 3.65
CA ILE A 22 -3.81 -4.42 2.25
C ILE A 22 -3.02 -3.12 2.10
N GLY A 23 -1.86 -3.23 1.47
CA GLY A 23 -1.13 -2.08 0.94
C GLY A 23 -1.82 -1.55 -0.32
N PHE A 24 -1.85 -0.23 -0.47
CA PHE A 24 -2.37 0.44 -1.65
C PHE A 24 -1.20 0.89 -2.51
N VAL A 25 -1.13 0.40 -3.76
CA VAL A 25 -0.10 0.84 -4.69
C VAL A 25 -0.36 2.31 -5.04
N VAL A 26 0.62 3.16 -4.73
CA VAL A 26 0.62 4.60 -5.00
C VAL A 26 1.07 4.85 -6.44
N GLY A 27 2.09 4.14 -6.88
CA GLY A 27 2.67 4.28 -8.21
C GLY A 27 4.02 3.60 -8.33
N VAL A 28 4.60 3.71 -9.52
CA VAL A 28 5.95 3.27 -9.88
C VAL A 28 6.75 4.50 -10.30
N ASP A 29 7.93 4.68 -9.73
CA ASP A 29 8.83 5.79 -10.09
C ASP A 29 9.64 5.50 -11.37
N GLU A 30 10.34 6.51 -11.90
CA GLU A 30 11.17 6.36 -13.11
C GLU A 30 12.36 5.40 -12.94
N GLU A 31 12.70 5.04 -11.69
CA GLU A 31 13.72 4.04 -11.38
C GLU A 31 13.14 2.60 -11.35
N ASN A 32 11.85 2.43 -11.63
CA ASN A 32 11.10 1.17 -11.55
C ASN A 32 10.93 0.65 -10.11
N CYS A 33 10.77 1.57 -9.15
CA CYS A 33 10.40 1.21 -7.80
C CYS A 33 8.89 1.37 -7.56
N ALA A 34 8.23 0.33 -7.05
CA ALA A 34 6.83 0.38 -6.65
C ALA A 34 6.69 0.94 -5.23
N HIS A 35 5.85 1.95 -5.07
CA HIS A 35 5.53 2.55 -3.77
C HIS A 35 4.18 2.06 -3.28
N ILE A 36 4.16 1.35 -2.14
CA ILE A 36 2.94 0.77 -1.56
C ILE A 36 2.69 1.41 -0.19
N HIS A 37 1.55 2.08 -0.06
CA HIS A 37 1.11 2.73 1.17
C HIS A 37 0.31 1.76 2.04
N TYR A 38 0.71 1.60 3.30
CA TYR A 38 0.03 0.81 4.31
C TYR A 38 -0.61 1.74 5.36
N PRO A 39 -1.89 2.14 5.21
CA PRO A 39 -2.51 3.16 6.06
C PRO A 39 -2.56 2.77 7.54
N ALA A 40 -2.85 1.51 7.87
CA ALA A 40 -2.88 1.06 9.27
C ALA A 40 -1.52 1.11 9.97
N GLN A 41 -0.43 1.09 9.19
CA GLN A 41 0.94 1.21 9.70
C GLN A 41 1.49 2.62 9.51
N ALA A 42 0.73 3.53 8.87
CA ALA A 42 1.18 4.86 8.46
C ALA A 42 2.57 4.83 7.78
N THR A 43 2.78 3.86 6.89
CA THR A 43 4.07 3.64 6.22
C THR A 43 3.93 3.53 4.71
N VAL A 44 5.01 3.86 4.00
CA VAL A 44 5.20 3.46 2.60
C VAL A 44 6.37 2.48 2.54
N LYS A 45 6.14 1.37 1.85
CA LYS A 45 7.19 0.43 1.48
C LYS A 45 7.48 0.59 0.00
N VAL A 46 8.76 0.62 -0.33
CA VAL A 46 9.29 0.78 -1.69
C VAL A 46 9.95 -0.53 -2.08
N TYR A 47 9.61 -1.04 -3.25
CA TYR A 47 10.12 -2.30 -3.77
C TYR A 47 10.75 -2.07 -5.14
N ASP A 48 11.92 -2.64 -5.38
CA ASP A 48 12.51 -2.72 -6.72
C ASP A 48 11.74 -3.78 -7.52
N VAL A 49 10.96 -3.36 -8.51
CA VAL A 49 10.05 -4.24 -9.26
C VAL A 49 10.46 -4.44 -10.72
N GLY A 50 11.43 -3.67 -11.20
CA GLY A 50 11.94 -3.76 -12.57
C GLY A 50 10.95 -3.24 -13.63
N PRO A 51 11.39 -3.18 -14.90
CA PRO A 51 10.66 -2.50 -15.97
C PRO A 51 9.43 -3.26 -16.50
N ASP A 52 9.31 -4.56 -16.21
CA ASP A 52 8.18 -5.39 -16.63
C ASP A 52 7.02 -5.39 -15.62
N TYR A 53 7.15 -4.68 -14.50
CA TYR A 53 6.11 -4.62 -13.48
C TYR A 53 4.97 -3.69 -13.90
N GLU A 54 3.74 -4.21 -13.76
CA GLU A 54 2.50 -3.45 -13.98
C GLU A 54 1.83 -3.15 -12.65
N VAL A 55 1.26 -1.94 -12.52
CA VAL A 55 0.58 -1.54 -11.29
C VAL A 55 -0.63 -2.42 -11.02
N GLY A 56 -0.58 -3.13 -9.89
CA GLY A 56 -1.60 -4.10 -9.48
C GLY A 56 -1.08 -5.53 -9.45
N ASP A 57 0.13 -5.78 -9.96
CA ASP A 57 0.82 -7.05 -9.79
C ASP A 57 1.24 -7.27 -8.32
N TYR A 58 1.48 -8.52 -7.95
CA TYR A 58 1.84 -8.89 -6.59
C TYR A 58 3.35 -8.82 -6.41
N VAL A 59 3.81 -8.02 -5.44
CA VAL A 59 5.23 -7.95 -5.10
C VAL A 59 5.57 -8.97 -4.01
N ASP A 60 6.28 -10.04 -4.40
CA ASP A 60 6.83 -11.07 -3.52
C ASP A 60 8.34 -10.83 -3.30
N SER A 61 8.70 -9.69 -2.72
CA SER A 61 10.10 -9.34 -2.46
C SER A 61 10.20 -8.50 -1.19
N ASP A 62 11.39 -8.50 -0.58
CA ASP A 62 11.66 -7.60 0.55
C ASP A 62 11.67 -6.14 0.05
N PRO A 63 11.11 -5.20 0.83
CA PRO A 63 11.15 -3.79 0.46
C PRO A 63 12.58 -3.27 0.52
N GLU A 64 12.99 -2.55 -0.52
CA GLU A 64 14.24 -1.80 -0.53
C GLU A 64 14.24 -0.73 0.57
N HIS A 65 13.08 -0.09 0.76
CA HIS A 65 12.93 1.00 1.70
C HIS A 65 11.58 0.97 2.41
N VAL A 66 11.57 1.35 3.69
CA VAL A 66 10.34 1.52 4.48
C VAL A 66 10.40 2.87 5.18
N GLU A 67 9.49 3.76 4.81
CA GLU A 67 9.38 5.10 5.40
C GLU A 67 8.11 5.19 6.24
N GLN A 68 8.23 5.70 7.47
CA GLN A 68 7.10 6.06 8.32
C GLN A 68 6.67 7.50 8.03
N PHE A 69 5.38 7.75 8.01
CA PHE A 69 4.87 9.09 7.77
C PHE A 69 5.01 10.03 8.96
N GLU A 70 5.09 9.52 10.20
CA GLU A 70 5.26 10.35 11.41
C GLU A 70 4.27 11.54 11.49
N GLY A 71 3.05 11.37 10.97
CA GLY A 71 2.02 12.41 10.89
C GLY A 71 2.06 13.28 9.64
N ARG A 72 2.99 13.04 8.70
CA ARG A 72 2.98 13.67 7.36
C ARG A 72 1.90 13.04 6.48
N PRO A 73 1.21 13.81 5.64
CA PRO A 73 0.25 13.25 4.69
C PRO A 73 0.96 12.46 3.59
N LEU A 74 0.30 11.41 3.05
CA LEU A 74 0.77 10.66 1.88
C LEU A 74 1.10 11.58 0.69
N ALA A 75 0.35 12.68 0.53
CA ALA A 75 0.61 13.66 -0.52
C ALA A 75 2.04 14.22 -0.47
N ALA A 76 2.55 14.51 0.73
CA ALA A 76 3.92 15.02 0.89
C ALA A 76 4.97 13.99 0.47
N TRP A 77 4.70 12.70 0.67
CA TRP A 77 5.54 11.61 0.13
C TRP A 77 5.49 11.57 -1.39
N MET A 78 4.29 11.68 -1.97
CA MET A 78 4.14 11.69 -3.42
C MET A 78 4.83 12.87 -4.10
N GLU A 79 4.77 14.05 -3.49
CA GLU A 79 5.51 15.24 -3.93
C GLU A 79 7.03 15.04 -3.81
N PHE A 80 7.50 14.43 -2.72
CA PHE A 80 8.91 14.10 -2.55
C PHE A 80 9.44 13.16 -3.63
N VAL A 81 8.71 12.08 -3.93
CA VAL A 81 9.11 11.14 -5.01
C VAL A 81 9.06 11.84 -6.37
N GLN A 82 8.03 12.65 -6.64
CA GLN A 82 7.94 13.42 -7.88
C GLN A 82 9.12 14.39 -8.07
N ASP A 83 9.57 15.07 -7.00
CA ASP A 83 10.71 16.00 -7.06
C ASP A 83 12.06 15.28 -7.22
N ARG A 84 12.20 14.10 -6.60
CA ARG A 84 13.50 13.41 -6.49
C ARG A 84 13.76 12.38 -7.58
N ARG A 85 12.73 11.63 -7.97
CA ARG A 85 12.82 10.49 -8.88
C ARG A 85 11.91 10.61 -10.10
N GLY A 86 10.80 11.33 -9.95
CA GLY A 86 9.75 11.38 -10.97
C GLY A 86 8.88 10.12 -10.93
N TRP A 87 7.62 10.27 -11.32
CA TRP A 87 6.69 9.14 -11.44
C TRP A 87 6.63 8.64 -12.88
N LEU A 88 6.84 7.35 -13.08
CA LEU A 88 6.57 6.69 -14.35
C LEU A 88 5.05 6.49 -14.52
N GLU A 89 4.42 5.95 -13.48
CA GLU A 89 2.98 5.77 -13.40
C GLU A 89 2.52 6.01 -11.96
N THR A 90 1.38 6.69 -11.79
CA THR A 90 0.73 6.77 -10.48
C THR A 90 -0.71 6.27 -10.58
N THR A 91 -1.21 5.64 -9.53
CA THR A 91 -2.61 5.21 -9.49
C THR A 91 -3.57 6.38 -9.27
N HIS A 92 -3.05 7.60 -9.04
CA HIS A 92 -3.79 8.81 -8.68
C HIS A 92 -4.84 8.60 -7.55
N ARG A 93 -4.74 7.49 -6.81
CA ARG A 93 -5.53 7.19 -5.61
C ARG A 93 -4.68 7.47 -4.37
N ALA A 94 -4.22 8.70 -4.20
CA ALA A 94 -4.17 9.19 -2.83
C ALA A 94 -5.65 9.27 -2.40
N PRO A 95 -6.13 8.50 -1.40
CA PRO A 95 -7.47 8.75 -0.91
C PRO A 95 -7.56 10.21 -0.48
N GLU A 96 -8.46 10.96 -1.10
CA GLU A 96 -8.80 12.31 -0.67
C GLU A 96 -9.38 12.21 0.75
N GLY A 97 -8.56 12.52 1.75
CA GLY A 97 -8.97 12.70 3.15
C GLY A 97 -9.26 11.42 3.93
N PHE A 98 -8.52 11.25 5.02
CA PHE A 98 -9.02 10.66 6.28
C PHE A 98 -8.44 11.46 7.45
#